data_AF-A0A8I6YRM2-F1
#
_entry.id   AF-A0A8I6YRM2-F1
#
_cell.length_a   1.000
_cell.length_b   1.000
_cell.length_c   1.000
_cell.angle_alpha   90.00
_cell.angle_beta   90.00
_cell.angle_gamma   90.00
#
_symmetry.space_group_name_H-M   'P 1'
#
loop_
_entity.id
_entity.type
_entity.pdbx_description
1 polymer ?
#
loop_
_entity_poly.entity_id
_entity_poly.type
_entity_poly.pdbx_seq_one_letter_code
_entity_poly.pdbx_strand_id
1 'polypeptide(L)'
;MNLPCSYQSIRPKKMKSASLPPGVEGVRCWCGDLYKVMEVTDFSDRLGMKFFMCANYEEDSPVAPSTCISPSSPPPLCMYYRWIDTEMPDCAMTEIRERGRRAWASLDLEKR
;
A
#
# COMPACT_ATOMS: atom_id res chain seq x y z
N MET A 1 -20.04 1.41 15.33
CA MET A 1 -18.99 0.53 15.89
C MET A 1 -17.67 1.00 15.32
N ASN A 2 -16.78 1.50 16.17
CA ASN A 2 -15.52 2.15 15.77
C ASN A 2 -14.48 1.07 15.50
N LEU A 3 -14.02 0.94 14.25
CA LEU A 3 -12.92 0.05 13.91
C LEU A 3 -11.62 0.66 14.46
N PRO A 4 -10.90 -0.01 15.38
CA PRO A 4 -9.62 0.49 15.85
C PRO A 4 -8.64 0.57 14.68
N CYS A 5 -7.83 1.62 14.65
CA CYS A 5 -6.75 1.79 13.68
C CYS A 5 -5.96 0.49 13.58
N SER A 6 -5.99 -0.14 12.40
CA SER A 6 -5.38 -1.43 12.11
C SER A 6 -3.92 -1.47 12.57
N TYR A 7 -3.67 -2.16 13.68
CA TYR A 7 -2.34 -2.47 14.21
C TYR A 7 -1.72 -3.58 13.36
N GLN A 8 -1.45 -3.30 12.08
CA GLN A 8 -0.72 -4.19 11.21
C GLN A 8 0.66 -3.58 10.99
N SER A 9 1.69 -4.31 11.42
CA SER A 9 3.02 -3.78 11.71
C SER A 9 3.93 -3.64 10.48
N ILE A 10 3.44 -3.96 9.28
CA ILE A 10 4.28 -4.02 8.07
C ILE A 10 3.53 -3.39 6.90
N ARG A 11 3.76 -2.09 6.70
CA ARG A 11 3.35 -1.37 5.49
C ARG A 11 4.25 -1.82 4.31
N PRO A 12 3.68 -2.18 3.16
CA PRO A 12 4.46 -2.37 1.94
C PRO A 12 5.19 -1.08 1.58
N LYS A 13 6.52 -1.14 1.43
CA LYS A 13 7.34 0.05 1.10
C LYS A 13 7.17 0.47 -0.37
N LYS A 14 6.96 -0.49 -1.27
CA LYS A 14 6.77 -0.24 -2.70
C LYS A 14 5.31 -0.43 -3.05
N MET A 15 4.69 0.67 -3.41
CA MET A 15 3.28 0.76 -3.76
C MET A 15 3.07 1.87 -4.78
N LYS A 16 1.99 1.78 -5.55
CA LYS A 16 1.55 2.82 -6.49
C LYS A 16 0.08 3.14 -6.26
N SER A 17 -0.34 4.35 -6.64
CA SER A 17 -1.77 4.68 -6.67
C SER A 17 -2.49 3.76 -7.66
N ALA A 18 -3.65 3.25 -7.25
CA ALA A 18 -4.49 2.38 -8.04
C ALA A 18 -5.94 2.86 -7.99
N SER A 19 -6.78 2.31 -8.88
CA SER A 19 -8.21 2.57 -8.87
C SER A 19 -8.92 1.60 -7.93
N LEU A 20 -10.07 2.03 -7.38
CA LEU A 20 -10.97 1.16 -6.64
C LEU A 20 -11.44 0.00 -7.53
N PRO A 21 -11.47 -1.24 -7.00
CA PRO A 21 -12.13 -2.33 -7.70
C PRO A 21 -13.63 -2.06 -7.85
N PRO A 22 -14.28 -2.56 -8.91
CA PRO A 22 -15.73 -2.47 -9.06
C PRO A 22 -16.45 -3.13 -7.88
N GLY A 23 -17.45 -2.46 -7.30
CA GLY A 23 -18.27 -3.01 -6.22
C GLY A 23 -17.70 -2.85 -4.80
N VAL A 24 -16.51 -2.24 -4.65
CA VAL A 24 -16.00 -1.86 -3.33
C VAL A 24 -16.38 -0.41 -3.06
N GLU A 25 -17.18 -0.16 -2.03
CA GLU A 25 -17.40 1.20 -1.58
C GLU A 25 -16.19 1.71 -0.79
N GLY A 26 -15.76 2.93 -1.13
CA GLY A 26 -14.78 3.64 -0.34
C GLY A 26 -15.35 3.86 1.07
N VAL A 27 -14.75 3.23 2.07
CA VAL A 27 -15.06 3.57 3.47
C VAL A 27 -14.67 5.05 3.69
N ARG A 28 -15.09 5.72 4.76
CA ARG A 28 -14.58 7.07 5.10
C ARG A 28 -13.63 7.01 6.30
N CYS A 29 -12.48 7.69 6.19
CA CYS A 29 -11.57 7.89 7.31
C CYS A 29 -12.20 8.78 8.36
N TRP A 30 -11.90 8.56 9.65
CA TRP A 30 -12.32 9.50 10.69
C TRP A 30 -11.73 10.91 10.49
N CYS A 31 -10.60 11.00 9.80
CA CYS A 31 -9.93 12.24 9.43
C CYS A 31 -10.63 13.09 8.35
N GLY A 32 -11.79 12.67 7.83
CA GLY A 32 -12.63 13.49 6.96
C GLY A 32 -12.52 13.19 5.47
N ASP A 33 -11.31 12.96 4.95
CA ASP A 33 -11.08 12.82 3.50
C ASP A 33 -10.92 11.37 2.99
N LEU A 34 -11.26 11.22 1.70
CA LEU A 34 -11.32 9.99 0.91
C LEU A 34 -9.99 9.23 0.95
N TYR A 35 -10.07 7.91 1.09
CA TYR A 35 -8.87 7.06 1.10
C TYR A 35 -8.17 7.05 -0.26
N LYS A 36 -6.83 7.05 -0.22
CA LYS A 36 -6.00 6.67 -1.36
C LYS A 36 -6.07 5.15 -1.49
N VAL A 37 -6.24 4.67 -2.72
CA VAL A 37 -6.17 3.24 -3.03
C VAL A 37 -4.76 2.98 -3.53
N MET A 38 -4.04 2.12 -2.84
CA MET A 38 -2.66 1.78 -3.15
C MET A 38 -2.58 0.31 -3.55
N GLU A 39 -1.75 0.02 -4.54
CA GLU A 39 -1.43 -1.35 -4.98
C GLU A 39 0.03 -1.64 -4.66
N VAL A 40 0.28 -2.80 -4.06
CA VAL A 40 1.64 -3.27 -3.77
C VAL A 40 2.37 -3.60 -5.06
N THR A 41 3.53 -3.00 -5.25
CA THR A 41 4.45 -3.30 -6.36
C THR A 41 5.71 -4.02 -5.89
N ASP A 42 5.85 -4.23 -4.59
CA ASP A 42 6.91 -5.06 -4.04
C ASP A 42 6.71 -6.51 -4.44
N PHE A 43 7.80 -7.17 -4.85
CA PHE A 43 7.77 -8.57 -5.25
C PHE A 43 7.77 -9.44 -3.98
N SER A 44 6.58 -9.59 -3.39
CA SER A 44 6.31 -10.30 -2.14
C SER A 44 5.04 -11.14 -2.25
N ASP A 45 4.65 -11.77 -1.15
CA ASP A 45 3.38 -12.50 -0.96
C ASP A 45 2.14 -11.60 -1.13
N ARG A 46 2.33 -10.29 -1.25
CA ARG A 46 1.25 -9.29 -1.41
C ARG A 46 1.30 -8.56 -2.74
N LEU A 47 2.13 -8.99 -3.69
CA LEU A 47 2.26 -8.33 -5.00
C LEU A 47 0.88 -8.16 -5.66
N GLY A 48 0.57 -6.96 -6.13
CA GLY A 48 -0.69 -6.66 -6.81
C GLY A 48 -1.90 -6.50 -5.88
N MET A 49 -1.78 -6.82 -4.59
CA MET A 49 -2.84 -6.60 -3.61
C MET A 49 -3.07 -5.10 -3.40
N LYS A 50 -4.34 -4.72 -3.22
CA LYS A 50 -4.78 -3.35 -3.01
C LYS A 50 -5.23 -3.11 -1.58
N PHE A 51 -5.00 -1.89 -1.11
CA PHE A 51 -5.42 -1.46 0.21
C PHE A 51 -5.82 0.02 0.19
N PHE A 52 -6.73 0.36 1.10
CA PHE A 52 -7.05 1.73 1.46
C PHE A 52 -5.98 2.27 2.38
N MET A 53 -5.58 3.52 2.13
CA MET A 53 -4.66 4.29 2.95
C MET A 53 -5.24 5.67 3.17
N CYS A 54 -5.10 6.21 4.38
CA CYS A 54 -5.47 7.58 4.65
C CYS A 54 -4.68 8.57 3.78
N ALA A 55 -5.31 9.66 3.31
CA ALA A 55 -4.62 10.75 2.64
C ALA A 55 -3.65 11.51 3.58
N ASN A 56 -3.97 11.57 4.88
CA ASN A 56 -3.14 12.11 5.96
C ASN A 56 -2.28 11.03 6.65
N TYR A 57 -1.93 9.95 5.93
CA TYR A 57 -1.02 8.91 6.41
C TYR A 57 0.41 9.45 6.45
N GLU A 58 1.21 9.01 7.43
CA GLU A 58 2.63 9.36 7.61
C GLU A 58 3.35 9.53 6.25
N GLU A 59 3.70 10.77 5.96
CA GLU A 59 4.53 11.24 4.83
C GLU A 59 3.87 11.30 3.44
N ASP A 60 3.49 12.53 3.05
CA ASP A 60 3.54 12.99 1.65
C ASP A 60 4.04 14.46 1.68
N SER A 61 5.30 14.67 2.06
CA SER A 61 5.88 16.02 2.04
C SER A 61 7.28 16.02 1.44
N PRO A 62 7.44 16.54 0.21
CA PRO A 62 8.67 17.16 -0.23
C PRO A 62 8.64 18.69 -0.01
N VAL A 63 7.79 19.21 0.89
CA VAL A 63 7.72 20.65 1.15
C VAL A 63 8.74 21.00 2.22
N ALA A 64 9.92 21.45 1.78
CA ALA A 64 10.81 22.22 2.62
C ALA A 64 10.00 23.39 3.25
N PRO A 65 10.09 23.63 4.57
CA PRO A 65 9.26 24.63 5.22
C PRO A 65 9.67 26.03 4.77
N SER A 66 9.00 26.55 3.75
CA SER A 66 9.00 27.98 3.48
C SER A 66 8.04 28.67 4.45
N THR A 67 8.66 29.33 5.43
CA THR A 67 8.18 30.56 6.07
C THR A 67 6.94 30.46 6.98
N CYS A 68 7.21 30.25 8.27
CA CYS A 68 6.72 31.07 9.39
C CYS A 68 5.22 31.42 9.47
N ILE A 69 4.27 30.49 9.29
CA ILE A 69 2.93 30.61 9.89
C ILE A 69 2.49 29.21 10.34
N SER A 70 2.84 28.82 11.56
CA SER A 70 2.41 27.54 12.15
C SER A 70 1.14 27.75 12.98
N PRO A 71 -0.06 27.29 12.55
CA PRO A 71 -1.09 26.97 13.51
C PRO A 71 -0.56 25.86 14.44
N SER A 72 -0.79 25.98 15.74
CA SER A 72 -0.21 25.09 16.75
C SER A 72 -0.63 23.63 16.48
N SER A 73 0.36 22.78 16.24
CA SER A 73 0.26 21.33 16.01
C SER A 73 -0.23 20.93 14.60
N PRO A 74 0.58 20.21 13.81
CA PRO A 74 0.05 19.57 12.60
C PRO A 74 -1.07 18.59 12.98
N PRO A 75 -2.11 18.42 12.15
CA PRO A 75 -3.18 17.46 12.43
C PRO A 75 -2.58 16.06 12.68
N PRO A 76 -3.08 15.30 13.67
CA PRO A 76 -2.48 14.02 14.04
C PRO A 76 -2.47 13.09 12.83
N LEU A 77 -1.29 12.57 12.52
CA LEU A 77 -1.07 11.63 11.41
C LEU A 77 -1.99 10.43 11.59
N CYS A 78 -2.67 10.03 10.52
CA CYS A 78 -3.62 8.92 10.56
C CYS A 78 -2.98 7.66 9.98
N MET A 79 -2.57 6.74 10.86
CA MET A 79 -1.99 5.44 10.48
C MET A 79 -3.02 4.44 9.97
N TYR A 80 -4.23 4.89 9.63
CA TYR A 80 -5.28 4.00 9.14
C TYR A 80 -4.94 3.51 7.73
N TYR A 81 -4.84 2.20 7.61
CA TYR A 81 -4.92 1.51 6.33
C TYR A 81 -5.73 0.23 6.49
N ARG A 82 -6.31 -0.26 5.40
CA ARG A 82 -7.12 -1.47 5.38
C ARG A 82 -6.98 -2.17 4.05
N TRP A 83 -6.67 -3.47 4.06
CA TRP A 83 -6.66 -4.28 2.85
C TRP A 83 -8.03 -4.34 2.18
N ILE A 84 -8.03 -4.18 0.87
CA ILE A 84 -9.20 -4.38 0.00
C ILE A 84 -9.23 -5.84 -0.41
N ASP A 85 -8.10 -6.33 -0.89
CA ASP A 85 -7.95 -7.71 -1.32
C ASP A 85 -7.59 -8.59 -0.12
N THR A 86 -8.25 -9.75 -0.01
CA THR A 86 -7.92 -10.78 0.98
C THR A 86 -6.91 -11.79 0.45
N GLU A 87 -6.81 -11.90 -0.88
CA GLU A 87 -5.96 -12.86 -1.57
C GLU A 87 -5.18 -12.16 -2.69
N MET A 88 -4.01 -12.69 -3.02
CA MET A 88 -3.19 -12.18 -4.11
C MET A 88 -3.84 -12.52 -5.46
N PRO A 89 -3.92 -11.57 -6.42
CA PRO A 89 -4.53 -11.85 -7.71
C PRO A 89 -3.73 -12.89 -8.52
N ASP A 90 -4.43 -13.68 -9.33
CA ASP A 90 -3.83 -14.76 -10.14
C ASP A 90 -2.71 -14.26 -11.05
N CYS A 91 -2.85 -13.06 -11.64
CA CYS A 91 -1.82 -12.47 -12.48
C CYS A 91 -0.50 -12.29 -11.70
N ALA A 92 -0.56 -11.79 -10.46
CA ALA A 92 0.61 -11.64 -9.60
C ALA A 92 1.20 -13.00 -9.20
N MET A 93 0.36 -13.99 -8.89
CA MET A 93 0.79 -15.37 -8.63
C MET A 93 1.54 -15.97 -9.82
N THR A 94 1.04 -15.78 -11.04
CA THR A 94 1.70 -16.28 -12.26
C THR A 94 3.04 -15.60 -12.52
N GLU A 95 3.12 -14.29 -12.31
CA GLU A 95 4.37 -13.53 -12.45
C GLU A 95 5.43 -14.01 -11.45
N ILE A 96 5.04 -14.19 -10.19
CA ILE A 96 5.94 -14.68 -9.14
C ILE A 96 6.50 -16.05 -9.50
N ARG A 97 5.63 -16.98 -9.93
CA ARG A 97 6.02 -18.33 -10.34
C ARG A 97 6.97 -18.34 -11.54
N GLU A 98 6.66 -17.56 -12.57
CA GLU A 98 7.48 -17.51 -13.79
C GLU A 98 8.85 -16.88 -13.51
N ARG A 99 8.91 -15.82 -12.73
CA ARG A 99 10.18 -15.21 -12.33
C ARG A 99 11.02 -16.15 -11.47
N GLY A 100 10.39 -16.88 -10.55
CA GLY A 100 11.03 -17.93 -9.77
C GLY A 100 11.62 -19.03 -10.67
N ARG A 101 10.86 -19.50 -11.66
CA ARG A 101 11.32 -20.49 -12.65
C ARG A 101 12.57 -20.02 -13.40
N ARG A 102 12.59 -18.77 -13.88
CA ARG A 102 13.74 -18.18 -14.59
C ARG A 102 14.98 -18.07 -13.71
N ALA A 103 14.80 -17.67 -12.45
CA ALA A 103 15.91 -17.58 -11.50
C ALA A 103 16.55 -18.96 -11.24
N TRP A 104 15.73 -19.99 -11.03
CA TRP A 104 16.21 -21.37 -10.88
C TRP A 104 16.94 -21.87 -12.12
N ALA A 105 16.37 -21.66 -13.31
CA ALA A 105 16.99 -22.07 -14.57
C ALA A 105 18.36 -21.38 -14.79
N SER A 106 18.49 -20.11 -14.42
CA SER A 106 19.75 -19.38 -14.50
C SER A 106 20.82 -19.96 -13.56
N LEU A 107 20.43 -20.30 -12.32
CA LEU A 107 21.35 -20.90 -11.35
C LEU A 107 21.79 -22.31 -11.77
N ASP A 108 20.89 -23.10 -12.36
CA ASP A 108 21.22 -24.43 -12.86
C ASP A 108 22.19 -24.36 -14.04
N LEU A 109 22.06 -23.34 -14.90
CA LEU A 109 23.00 -23.10 -16.00
C LEU A 109 24.39 -22.69 -15.48
N GLU A 110 24.45 -21.80 -14.48
CA GLU A 110 25.71 -21.34 -13.91
C GLU A 110 26.49 -22.46 -13.19
N LYS A 111 25.78 -23.48 -12.69
CA LYS A 111 26.38 -24.64 -12.03
C LYS A 111 26.90 -25.72 -12.98
N ARG A 112 26.64 -25.63 -14.28
CA ARG A 112 26.97 -26.65 -15.29
C ARG A 112 28.18 -26.27 -16.12
#